data_AF-A0A1G8WZL9-F1
#
_entry.id   AF-A0A1G8WZL9-F1
#
_cell.length_a   1.000
_cell.length_b   1.000
_cell.length_c   1.000
_cell.angle_alpha   90.00
_cell.angle_beta   90.00
_cell.angle_gamma   90.00
#
_symmetry.space_group_name_H-M   'P 1'
#
loop_
_entity.id
_entity.type
_entity.pdbx_description
1 polymer ?
#
loop_
_entity_poly.entity_id
_entity_poly.type
_entity_poly.pdbx_seq_one_letter_code
_entity_poly.pdbx_strand_id
1 'polypeptide(L)'
;MRRIILTLMMLFTIAACSNEEAEPNEDMTNSENENEETADTETDTESEAADEEETDESASVSSSRGNGNTEDDESDSEDSEETTEGAASDDEVPAEPADLLADTERVEGYWINYSGEDDARSHMTRTEPIEYNSDQDYTVTAASYVSYFYGNEFIKTNNYGHDGPHVIEKVPEANRLVISFSEPEQDDIELIDAATDEASAGNEVNTTPDELIGRGQPNEEEMSGTIMFGQDFLSGDEVYTGERIDSEGEFVEDPDYYVTGALPYSASGDYVITAPAFVSFYNGRNFIETIEFTSVPAYLPQVNGANYINISFHDDNLLDLNIIEIE
;
A
#
# COMPACT_ATOMS: atom_id res chain seq x y z
N MET A 1 -60.20 -6.49 21.00
CA MET A 1 -60.40 -7.70 21.83
C MET A 1 -60.66 -8.90 20.92
N ARG A 2 -60.08 -10.06 21.26
CA ARG A 2 -60.53 -11.46 21.01
C ARG A 2 -61.80 -11.66 20.15
N ARG A 3 -61.86 -12.60 19.18
CA ARG A 3 -61.39 -14.01 19.28
C ARG A 3 -60.88 -14.61 17.95
N ILE A 4 -59.91 -15.51 18.10
CA ILE A 4 -59.45 -16.54 17.15
C ILE A 4 -60.27 -17.83 17.35
N ILE A 5 -60.41 -18.67 16.31
CA ILE A 5 -60.43 -20.16 16.25
C ILE A 5 -60.73 -20.51 14.77
N LEU A 6 -59.92 -21.19 13.93
CA LEU A 6 -58.87 -22.22 14.04
C LEU A 6 -59.39 -23.66 13.80
N THR A 7 -59.32 -24.10 12.53
CA THR A 7 -59.24 -25.49 12.00
C THR A 7 -59.00 -25.33 10.48
N LEU A 8 -58.21 -26.14 9.77
CA LEU A 8 -58.21 -27.60 9.72
C LEU A 8 -56.81 -28.16 9.38
N MET A 9 -56.45 -29.26 10.02
CA MET A 9 -55.24 -30.05 9.75
C MET A 9 -55.56 -31.09 8.67
N MET A 10 -54.64 -31.38 7.74
CA MET A 10 -54.70 -32.65 6.98
C MET A 10 -53.30 -33.15 6.64
N LEU A 11 -52.91 -34.27 7.24
CA LEU A 11 -51.76 -35.06 6.80
C LEU A 11 -52.14 -35.87 5.55
N PHE A 12 -51.14 -36.13 4.70
CA PHE A 12 -51.07 -37.35 3.90
C PHE A 12 -49.69 -38.00 4.10
N THR A 13 -49.65 -39.34 3.98
CA THR A 13 -48.56 -40.18 4.49
C THR A 13 -48.25 -41.38 3.58
N ILE A 14 -46.96 -41.73 3.48
CA ILE A 14 -46.38 -43.05 3.14
C ILE A 14 -46.42 -43.52 1.67
N ALA A 15 -45.22 -43.66 1.07
CA ALA A 15 -44.59 -44.90 0.54
C ALA A 15 -43.34 -44.48 -0.30
N ALA A 16 -42.08 -44.89 -0.10
CA ALA A 16 -41.41 -46.15 0.27
C ALA A 16 -40.94 -46.99 -0.95
N CYS A 17 -39.67 -47.45 -0.90
CA CYS A 17 -38.91 -48.27 -1.87
C CYS A 17 -38.39 -47.53 -3.13
N SER A 18 -37.19 -47.79 -3.68
CA SER A 18 -36.15 -48.81 -3.35
C SER A 18 -34.72 -48.42 -3.76
N ASN A 19 -33.76 -48.82 -2.92
CA ASN A 19 -32.38 -49.29 -3.19
C ASN A 19 -31.83 -49.31 -4.63
N GLU A 20 -30.63 -48.74 -4.83
CA GLU A 20 -29.55 -49.39 -5.61
C GLU A 20 -28.17 -48.87 -5.10
N GLU A 21 -27.33 -49.76 -4.59
CA GLU A 21 -25.89 -49.52 -4.32
C GLU A 21 -25.09 -50.05 -5.50
N ALA A 22 -24.11 -49.29 -6.00
CA ALA A 22 -23.00 -49.82 -6.81
C ALA A 22 -21.80 -48.86 -6.87
N GLU A 23 -20.80 -49.13 -6.04
CA GLU A 23 -19.39 -48.80 -6.28
C GLU A 23 -18.58 -50.12 -6.25
N PRO A 24 -17.31 -50.13 -6.70
CA PRO A 24 -16.68 -49.37 -7.77
C PRO A 24 -16.21 -50.35 -8.87
N ASN A 25 -15.44 -49.91 -9.87
CA ASN A 25 -14.57 -50.85 -10.59
C ASN A 25 -13.31 -50.17 -11.16
N GLU A 26 -12.16 -50.66 -10.72
CA GLU A 26 -10.88 -50.41 -11.40
C GLU A 26 -10.75 -51.38 -12.59
N ASP A 27 -10.06 -50.95 -13.66
CA ASP A 27 -8.98 -51.78 -14.20
C ASP A 27 -7.96 -50.91 -14.94
N MET A 28 -6.69 -51.30 -14.88
CA MET A 28 -5.56 -50.67 -15.55
C MET A 28 -5.26 -51.39 -16.87
N THR A 29 -4.92 -50.67 -17.94
CA THR A 29 -3.91 -51.20 -18.88
C THR A 29 -3.04 -50.11 -19.50
N ASN A 30 -1.74 -50.26 -19.23
CA ASN A 30 -0.58 -49.61 -19.83
C ASN A 30 -0.56 -49.62 -21.38
N SER A 31 0.03 -48.58 -21.99
CA SER A 31 0.92 -48.76 -23.16
C SER A 31 1.87 -47.57 -23.30
N GLU A 32 3.16 -47.82 -23.07
CA GLU A 32 4.28 -47.02 -23.57
C GLU A 32 4.40 -47.12 -25.11
N ASN A 33 4.97 -46.09 -25.76
CA ASN A 33 6.01 -46.14 -26.81
C ASN A 33 6.26 -44.68 -27.29
N GLU A 34 7.34 -44.01 -26.89
CA GLU A 34 8.66 -43.97 -27.55
C GLU A 34 8.74 -43.30 -28.94
N ASN A 35 9.52 -42.21 -28.96
CA ASN A 35 10.59 -41.87 -29.91
C ASN A 35 10.28 -41.40 -31.34
N GLU A 36 10.77 -40.21 -31.70
CA GLU A 36 11.78 -40.08 -32.78
C GLU A 36 12.59 -38.78 -32.68
N GLU A 37 13.92 -38.88 -32.85
CA GLU A 37 14.83 -37.76 -33.09
C GLU A 37 14.62 -37.19 -34.51
N THR A 38 14.93 -35.91 -34.70
CA THR A 38 15.66 -35.47 -35.91
C THR A 38 16.66 -34.37 -35.57
N ALA A 39 17.93 -34.62 -35.88
CA ALA A 39 19.02 -33.64 -35.82
C ALA A 39 19.25 -32.97 -37.20
N ASP A 40 20.30 -32.13 -37.24
CA ASP A 40 20.98 -31.56 -38.41
C ASP A 40 20.26 -30.47 -39.23
N THR A 41 20.86 -29.27 -39.27
CA THR A 41 21.78 -28.91 -40.35
C THR A 41 22.50 -27.58 -40.03
N GLU A 42 23.83 -27.55 -40.15
CA GLU A 42 24.63 -26.32 -40.09
C GLU A 42 24.69 -25.59 -41.45
N THR A 43 24.79 -24.26 -41.45
CA THR A 43 25.54 -23.52 -42.49
C THR A 43 26.02 -22.15 -41.97
N ASP A 44 27.21 -22.14 -41.40
CA ASP A 44 28.42 -21.52 -41.95
C ASP A 44 28.38 -20.13 -42.66
N THR A 45 29.25 -19.25 -42.12
CA THR A 45 30.20 -18.28 -42.75
C THR A 45 29.85 -16.87 -43.30
N GLU A 46 30.77 -15.94 -42.97
CA GLU A 46 31.18 -14.64 -43.58
C GLU A 46 30.18 -13.44 -43.51
N SER A 47 30.59 -12.24 -43.09
CA SER A 47 31.79 -11.48 -43.50
C SER A 47 32.25 -10.44 -42.48
N GLU A 48 33.56 -10.16 -42.47
CA GLU A 48 34.16 -9.01 -41.80
C GLU A 48 33.92 -7.68 -42.54
N ALA A 49 34.04 -6.56 -41.82
CA ALA A 49 34.73 -5.35 -42.28
C ALA A 49 35.07 -4.46 -41.08
N ALA A 50 36.35 -4.13 -40.91
CA ALA A 50 36.81 -3.06 -40.01
C ALA A 50 36.68 -1.69 -40.70
N ASP A 51 36.66 -0.61 -39.92
CA ASP A 51 37.74 0.39 -40.03
C ASP A 51 37.89 1.18 -38.73
N GLU A 52 39.13 1.51 -38.39
CA GLU A 52 39.45 2.64 -37.52
C GLU A 52 39.55 3.90 -38.39
N GLU A 53 39.50 5.09 -37.81
CA GLU A 53 40.39 6.20 -38.20
C GLU A 53 40.34 7.27 -37.10
N GLU A 54 41.51 7.83 -36.83
CA GLU A 54 41.79 8.81 -35.78
C GLU A 54 41.51 10.25 -36.26
N THR A 55 41.81 11.21 -35.39
CA THR A 55 42.34 12.57 -35.67
C THR A 55 41.48 13.82 -35.35
N ASP A 56 41.83 14.39 -34.19
CA ASP A 56 42.44 15.73 -34.02
C ASP A 56 41.65 17.06 -33.97
N GLU A 57 41.97 17.77 -32.88
CA GLU A 57 42.44 19.17 -32.84
C GLU A 57 41.45 20.36 -32.89
N SER A 58 41.23 20.91 -31.70
CA SER A 58 41.78 22.23 -31.26
C SER A 58 40.85 23.43 -31.03
N ALA A 59 41.14 24.10 -29.89
CA ALA A 59 41.09 25.56 -29.65
C ALA A 59 39.73 26.31 -29.72
N SER A 60 39.45 27.35 -28.92
CA SER A 60 40.14 27.96 -27.76
C SER A 60 39.24 29.01 -27.06
N VAL A 61 39.58 29.34 -25.80
CA VAL A 61 39.32 30.58 -25.01
C VAL A 61 39.02 31.87 -25.84
N SER A 62 38.34 32.94 -25.36
CA SER A 62 37.83 33.38 -24.04
C SER A 62 36.73 34.47 -24.26
N SER A 63 36.20 35.31 -23.34
CA SER A 63 36.33 35.61 -21.89
C SER A 63 35.25 36.65 -21.50
N SER A 64 34.73 36.65 -20.26
CA SER A 64 34.39 37.91 -19.56
C SER A 64 34.34 37.76 -18.04
N ARG A 65 35.21 38.51 -17.33
CA ARG A 65 35.19 38.74 -15.88
C ARG A 65 35.59 40.18 -15.65
N GLY A 66 34.87 40.87 -14.76
CA GLY A 66 35.29 42.16 -14.22
C GLY A 66 34.17 43.18 -14.14
N ASN A 67 33.71 43.45 -12.92
CA ASN A 67 33.89 44.79 -12.36
C ASN A 67 33.90 44.70 -10.83
N GLY A 68 34.86 45.35 -10.19
CA GLY A 68 34.88 45.57 -8.75
C GLY A 68 35.45 46.94 -8.50
N ASN A 69 34.87 47.70 -7.55
CA ASN A 69 35.45 48.95 -7.09
C ASN A 69 35.07 49.18 -5.63
N THR A 70 36.10 49.13 -4.78
CA THR A 70 36.19 49.59 -3.38
C THR A 70 36.13 51.15 -3.37
N GLU A 71 36.03 51.96 -2.30
CA GLU A 71 36.37 51.89 -0.86
C GLU A 71 35.41 52.79 -0.02
N ASP A 72 35.46 52.59 1.31
CA ASP A 72 35.22 53.53 2.44
C ASP A 72 33.89 54.30 2.64
N ASP A 73 33.27 54.11 3.82
CA ASP A 73 32.97 55.21 4.78
C ASP A 73 32.82 54.65 6.23
N GLU A 74 32.81 55.53 7.25
CA GLU A 74 33.16 55.22 8.66
C GLU A 74 32.04 54.80 9.65
N SER A 75 32.51 54.36 10.85
CA SER A 75 31.90 54.41 12.21
C SER A 75 30.63 55.27 12.38
N ASP A 76 29.61 54.89 13.17
CA ASP A 76 29.66 54.99 14.65
C ASP A 76 28.46 54.34 15.42
N SER A 77 28.69 54.12 16.72
CA SER A 77 27.76 54.07 17.88
C SER A 77 26.44 53.27 17.89
N GLU A 78 26.45 52.20 18.71
CA GLU A 78 25.55 51.82 19.83
C GLU A 78 24.05 52.26 19.95
N ASP A 79 23.27 51.26 20.41
CA ASP A 79 22.16 51.30 21.38
C ASP A 79 20.73 51.75 20.98
N SER A 80 19.80 50.78 21.00
CA SER A 80 18.43 50.91 21.56
C SER A 80 17.77 49.52 21.67
N GLU A 81 17.15 49.23 22.83
CA GLU A 81 16.41 47.99 23.13
C GLU A 81 14.96 47.95 22.56
N GLU A 82 14.17 46.95 23.00
CA GLU A 82 12.79 46.56 22.61
C GLU A 82 12.67 45.75 21.30
N THR A 83 11.94 44.63 21.24
CA THR A 83 11.22 43.87 22.29
C THR A 83 11.22 42.38 21.95
N THR A 84 11.37 41.52 22.97
CA THR A 84 11.12 40.07 22.86
C THR A 84 9.63 39.78 23.09
N GLU A 85 8.90 39.43 22.04
CA GLU A 85 7.65 38.69 22.11
C GLU A 85 7.90 37.33 21.46
N GLY A 86 7.72 36.25 22.22
CA GLY A 86 8.18 34.93 21.81
C GLY A 86 7.33 34.34 20.69
N ALA A 87 7.93 34.14 19.52
CA ALA A 87 7.60 32.96 18.75
C ALA A 87 8.04 31.76 19.59
N ALA A 88 7.07 31.06 20.18
CA ALA A 88 7.30 29.68 20.57
C ALA A 88 7.48 28.90 19.28
N SER A 89 8.73 28.68 18.88
CA SER A 89 9.03 27.42 18.22
C SER A 89 8.64 26.32 19.21
N ASP A 90 7.65 25.51 18.85
CA ASP A 90 7.78 24.10 19.17
C ASP A 90 9.00 23.64 18.37
N ASP A 91 10.17 23.81 18.98
CA ASP A 91 11.33 22.99 18.69
C ASP A 91 10.94 21.58 19.14
N GLU A 92 10.17 20.89 18.31
CA GLU A 92 9.96 19.45 18.43
C GLU A 92 11.36 18.83 18.45
N VAL A 93 11.75 18.37 19.63
CA VAL A 93 12.93 17.53 19.77
C VAL A 93 12.66 16.33 18.87
N PRO A 94 13.50 16.05 17.85
CA PRO A 94 13.31 14.91 16.99
C PRO A 94 13.11 13.67 17.86
N ALA A 95 12.06 12.90 17.59
CA ALA A 95 11.82 11.66 18.33
C ALA A 95 13.09 10.81 18.26
N GLU A 96 13.56 10.34 19.40
CA GLU A 96 14.65 9.37 19.44
C GLU A 96 14.19 8.11 18.70
N PRO A 97 15.04 7.49 17.86
CA PRO A 97 14.63 6.35 17.03
C PRO A 97 14.15 5.19 17.89
N ALA A 98 13.05 4.56 17.48
CA ALA A 98 12.33 3.53 18.20
C ALA A 98 12.39 2.17 17.48
N ASP A 99 12.48 1.09 18.26
CA ASP A 99 12.28 -0.27 17.74
C ASP A 99 10.77 -0.59 17.67
N LEU A 100 10.28 -0.82 16.46
CA LEU A 100 8.89 -1.18 16.20
C LEU A 100 8.60 -2.67 16.48
N LEU A 101 9.61 -3.53 16.69
CA LEU A 101 9.43 -4.95 17.03
C LEU A 101 9.23 -5.23 18.52
N ALA A 102 9.50 -4.26 19.38
CA ALA A 102 9.40 -4.40 20.83
C ALA A 102 7.98 -4.72 21.32
N ASP A 103 6.98 -4.00 20.78
CA ASP A 103 5.57 -4.11 21.17
C ASP A 103 4.69 -4.83 20.12
N THR A 104 5.27 -5.28 19.00
CA THR A 104 4.54 -5.96 17.92
C THR A 104 4.31 -7.45 18.22
N GLU A 105 3.08 -7.95 17.99
CA GLU A 105 2.72 -9.35 18.17
C GLU A 105 3.48 -10.28 17.18
N ARG A 106 3.83 -11.48 17.64
CA ARG A 106 4.69 -12.44 16.92
C ARG A 106 3.98 -13.79 16.74
N VAL A 107 4.05 -14.34 15.54
CA VAL A 107 3.48 -15.63 15.13
C VAL A 107 4.62 -16.62 14.86
N GLU A 108 4.78 -17.59 15.77
CA GLU A 108 5.79 -18.64 15.68
C GLU A 108 5.46 -19.71 14.62
N GLY A 109 6.48 -20.21 13.93
CA GLY A 109 6.41 -21.34 13.02
C GLY A 109 6.03 -21.00 11.58
N TYR A 110 6.04 -19.71 11.21
CA TYR A 110 5.66 -19.22 9.89
C TYR A 110 6.59 -18.11 9.39
N TRP A 111 6.60 -17.89 8.08
CA TRP A 111 7.18 -16.72 7.42
C TRP A 111 6.33 -16.32 6.22
N ILE A 112 6.34 -15.04 5.86
CA ILE A 112 5.76 -14.61 4.59
C ILE A 112 6.75 -14.93 3.47
N ASN A 113 6.34 -15.80 2.55
CA ASN A 113 7.21 -16.24 1.46
C ASN A 113 7.30 -15.20 0.32
N TYR A 114 8.06 -15.49 -0.74
CA TYR A 114 8.20 -14.60 -1.91
C TYR A 114 6.94 -14.47 -2.78
N SER A 115 5.86 -15.19 -2.45
CA SER A 115 4.55 -15.11 -3.10
C SER A 115 3.48 -14.51 -2.19
N GLY A 116 3.86 -14.00 -1.01
CA GLY A 116 2.95 -13.39 -0.04
C GLY A 116 2.15 -14.38 0.80
N GLU A 117 2.43 -15.68 0.69
CA GLU A 117 1.73 -16.71 1.45
C GLU A 117 2.38 -16.90 2.83
N ASP A 118 1.53 -17.15 3.83
CA ASP A 118 1.93 -17.49 5.20
C ASP A 118 2.41 -18.96 5.25
N ASP A 119 3.69 -19.17 4.93
CA ASP A 119 4.28 -20.49 4.71
C ASP A 119 4.78 -21.12 6.03
N ALA A 120 4.37 -22.37 6.26
CA ALA A 120 4.62 -23.07 7.52
C ALA A 120 6.08 -23.55 7.61
N ARG A 121 6.87 -22.89 8.46
CA ARG A 121 8.31 -23.10 8.61
C ARG A 121 8.73 -23.00 10.07
N SER A 122 8.85 -24.14 10.74
CA SER A 122 8.92 -24.27 12.22
C SER A 122 10.07 -23.57 12.95
N HIS A 123 11.05 -23.00 12.24
CA HIS A 123 12.19 -22.26 12.80
C HIS A 123 12.15 -20.76 12.44
N MET A 124 11.07 -20.32 11.81
CA MET A 124 10.78 -18.93 11.52
C MET A 124 9.72 -18.39 12.48
N THR A 125 9.79 -17.10 12.74
CA THR A 125 8.74 -16.31 13.37
C THR A 125 8.46 -15.14 12.46
N ARG A 126 7.20 -14.76 12.29
CA ARG A 126 6.82 -13.50 11.65
C ARG A 126 6.11 -12.57 12.64
N THR A 127 6.08 -11.29 12.33
CA THR A 127 5.22 -10.33 13.04
C THR A 127 3.77 -10.42 12.56
N GLU A 128 2.86 -9.80 13.31
CA GLU A 128 1.66 -9.19 12.72
C GLU A 128 2.04 -7.93 11.91
N PRO A 129 1.14 -7.37 11.07
CA PRO A 129 1.45 -6.20 10.26
C PRO A 129 1.80 -4.96 11.08
N ILE A 130 2.89 -4.29 10.70
CA ILE A 130 3.40 -3.04 11.27
C ILE A 130 3.07 -1.92 10.28
N GLU A 131 2.64 -0.75 10.77
CA GLU A 131 2.44 0.44 9.93
C GLU A 131 3.77 0.93 9.36
N TYR A 132 3.74 1.45 8.13
CA TYR A 132 4.95 1.86 7.41
C TYR A 132 4.67 3.08 6.54
N ASN A 133 5.60 4.03 6.57
CA ASN A 133 5.63 5.24 5.76
C ASN A 133 6.84 5.19 4.82
N SER A 134 6.62 5.17 3.51
CA SER A 134 7.68 5.08 2.49
C SER A 134 8.65 6.25 2.45
N ASP A 135 8.27 7.41 2.98
CA ASP A 135 9.14 8.60 3.01
C ASP A 135 10.22 8.48 4.09
N GLN A 136 9.99 7.65 5.11
CA GLN A 136 10.88 7.41 6.24
C GLN A 136 11.88 6.29 5.95
N ASP A 137 13.08 6.39 6.51
CA ASP A 137 14.08 5.31 6.46
C ASP A 137 13.85 4.36 7.64
N TYR A 138 14.04 3.05 7.43
CA TYR A 138 14.02 2.05 8.50
C TYR A 138 15.23 1.14 8.40
N THR A 139 15.74 0.68 9.54
CA THR A 139 16.84 -0.28 9.65
C THR A 139 16.35 -1.58 10.27
N VAL A 140 16.63 -2.72 9.64
CA VAL A 140 16.62 -4.03 10.32
C VAL A 140 18.02 -4.34 10.85
N THR A 141 18.15 -4.74 12.11
CA THR A 141 19.46 -4.96 12.76
C THR A 141 20.06 -6.34 12.51
N ALA A 142 19.23 -7.32 12.17
CA ALA A 142 19.60 -8.72 12.03
C ALA A 142 18.93 -9.38 10.80
N ALA A 143 19.34 -10.62 10.50
CA ALA A 143 18.95 -11.30 9.27
C ALA A 143 17.45 -11.60 9.24
N SER A 144 16.77 -11.09 8.21
CA SER A 144 15.32 -11.03 8.16
C SER A 144 14.77 -10.96 6.73
N TYR A 145 13.54 -11.42 6.58
CA TYR A 145 12.72 -11.18 5.41
C TYR A 145 11.74 -10.06 5.72
N VAL A 146 11.72 -9.02 4.89
CA VAL A 146 10.81 -7.88 5.02
C VAL A 146 9.80 -7.99 3.90
N SER A 147 8.54 -8.21 4.27
CA SER A 147 7.43 -8.34 3.34
C SER A 147 6.59 -7.07 3.34
N TYR A 148 6.40 -6.50 2.16
CA TYR A 148 5.74 -5.22 1.93
C TYR A 148 4.30 -5.47 1.47
N PHE A 149 3.37 -4.71 2.04
CA PHE A 149 1.93 -4.84 1.77
C PHE A 149 1.27 -3.47 1.59
N TYR A 150 0.22 -3.43 0.78
CA TYR A 150 -0.76 -2.34 0.76
C TYR A 150 -2.08 -2.85 1.36
N GLY A 151 -2.36 -2.46 2.61
CA GLY A 151 -3.47 -3.01 3.38
C GLY A 151 -3.29 -4.52 3.62
N ASN A 152 -3.94 -5.33 2.79
CA ASN A 152 -3.81 -6.80 2.79
C ASN A 152 -3.30 -7.36 1.44
N GLU A 153 -3.05 -6.52 0.42
CA GLU A 153 -2.47 -6.94 -0.86
C GLU A 153 -0.95 -7.05 -0.72
N PHE A 154 -0.39 -8.19 -1.09
CA PHE A 154 1.05 -8.45 -1.04
C PHE A 154 1.75 -7.77 -2.22
N ILE A 155 2.87 -7.10 -1.93
CA ILE A 155 3.70 -6.45 -2.94
C ILE A 155 4.93 -7.30 -3.25
N LYS A 156 5.78 -7.54 -2.24
CA LYS A 156 7.01 -8.35 -2.36
C LYS A 156 7.60 -8.71 -1.00
N THR A 157 8.56 -9.63 -1.03
CA THR A 157 9.41 -9.98 0.11
C THR A 157 10.88 -9.79 -0.26
N ASN A 158 11.58 -8.93 0.48
CA ASN A 158 13.03 -8.78 0.39
C ASN A 158 13.73 -9.62 1.46
N ASN A 159 14.99 -9.99 1.23
CA ASN A 159 15.82 -10.72 2.18
C ASN A 159 17.05 -9.87 2.53
N TYR A 160 17.22 -9.60 3.82
CA TYR A 160 18.32 -8.85 4.41
C TYR A 160 19.21 -9.84 5.16
N GLY A 161 20.50 -9.81 4.84
CA GLY A 161 21.44 -10.89 5.14
C GLY A 161 21.96 -10.88 6.57
N HIS A 162 22.97 -11.74 6.81
CA HIS A 162 23.71 -11.76 8.08
C HIS A 162 24.96 -10.84 8.04
N ASP A 163 25.10 -9.98 7.03
CA ASP A 163 26.28 -9.13 6.82
C ASP A 163 26.24 -7.77 7.57
N GLY A 164 25.15 -7.49 8.28
CA GLY A 164 25.04 -6.43 9.28
C GLY A 164 23.61 -5.88 9.37
N PRO A 165 23.42 -4.73 10.03
CA PRO A 165 22.19 -3.96 9.89
C PRO A 165 22.03 -3.50 8.43
N HIS A 166 20.79 -3.40 7.98
CA HIS A 166 20.45 -2.96 6.63
C HIS A 166 19.37 -1.89 6.68
N VAL A 167 19.60 -0.78 5.98
CA VAL A 167 18.51 0.14 5.63
C VAL A 167 17.65 -0.61 4.61
N ILE A 168 16.37 -0.75 4.93
CA ILE A 168 15.43 -1.47 4.07
C ILE A 168 15.09 -0.64 2.82
N GLU A 169 14.55 -1.30 1.81
CA GLU A 169 14.19 -0.66 0.57
C GLU A 169 12.98 0.27 0.76
N LYS A 170 13.01 1.46 0.17
CA LYS A 170 11.84 2.33 0.07
C LYS A 170 10.91 1.82 -1.02
N VAL A 171 9.72 1.43 -0.57
CA VAL A 171 8.63 0.91 -1.41
C VAL A 171 7.45 1.86 -1.27
N PRO A 172 7.31 2.88 -2.14
CA PRO A 172 6.18 3.82 -2.14
C PRO A 172 4.82 3.11 -2.24
N GLU A 173 4.81 1.91 -2.80
CA GLU A 173 3.58 1.15 -2.92
C GLU A 173 3.08 0.56 -1.59
N ALA A 174 3.91 0.50 -0.54
CA ALA A 174 3.56 -0.16 0.72
C ALA A 174 3.10 0.82 1.78
N ASN A 175 2.13 0.40 2.61
CA ASN A 175 1.79 1.08 3.87
C ASN A 175 1.94 0.16 5.10
N ARG A 176 2.35 -1.10 4.90
CA ARG A 176 2.55 -2.09 5.95
C ARG A 176 3.76 -2.97 5.69
N LEU A 177 4.42 -3.38 6.77
CA LEU A 177 5.48 -4.38 6.78
C LEU A 177 5.07 -5.62 7.59
N VAL A 178 5.55 -6.78 7.19
CA VAL A 178 5.63 -7.98 8.03
C VAL A 178 7.08 -8.45 8.03
N ILE A 179 7.68 -8.55 9.22
CA ILE A 179 9.08 -8.97 9.37
C ILE A 179 9.09 -10.45 9.75
N SER A 180 9.75 -11.28 8.95
CA SER A 180 9.94 -12.71 9.24
C SER A 180 11.42 -13.01 9.48
N PHE A 181 11.77 -13.57 10.63
CA PHE A 181 13.15 -13.86 11.03
C PHE A 181 13.26 -15.28 11.58
N SER A 182 14.48 -15.82 11.66
CA SER A 182 14.71 -17.15 12.22
C SER A 182 14.93 -17.11 13.73
N GLU A 183 14.57 -18.19 14.44
CA GLU A 183 14.70 -18.34 15.90
C GLU A 183 16.05 -17.83 16.48
N PRO A 184 17.24 -18.05 15.87
CA PRO A 184 18.50 -17.52 16.37
C PRO A 184 18.61 -15.99 16.42
N GLU A 185 17.86 -15.26 15.60
CA GLU A 185 17.92 -13.80 15.49
C GLU A 185 16.90 -13.11 16.45
N GLN A 186 16.06 -13.89 17.14
CA GLN A 186 14.89 -13.40 17.90
C GLN A 186 15.22 -12.38 19.02
N ASP A 187 16.41 -12.50 19.62
CA ASP A 187 16.90 -11.64 20.70
C ASP A 187 17.69 -10.41 20.17
N ASP A 188 18.11 -10.42 18.90
CA ASP A 188 18.98 -9.40 18.27
C ASP A 188 18.25 -8.57 17.18
N ILE A 189 17.08 -9.02 16.70
CA ILE A 189 16.28 -8.36 15.65
C ILE A 189 15.43 -7.21 16.20
N GLU A 190 15.66 -6.02 15.63
CA GLU A 190 14.93 -4.77 15.84
C GLU A 190 14.55 -4.21 14.44
N LEU A 191 13.44 -3.47 14.37
CA LEU A 191 13.06 -2.63 13.23
C LEU A 191 13.09 -1.18 13.71
N ILE A 192 14.24 -0.54 13.53
CA ILE A 192 14.47 0.83 13.96
C ILE A 192 13.85 1.76 12.92
N ASP A 193 13.04 2.71 13.36
CA ASP A 193 12.33 3.69 12.51
C ASP A 193 13.22 4.84 11.98
N ALA A 194 14.51 4.56 11.79
CA ALA A 194 15.48 5.47 11.19
C ALA A 194 16.58 4.70 10.42
N ALA A 195 17.27 5.40 9.51
CA ALA A 195 18.59 4.96 9.05
C ALA A 195 19.60 5.05 10.21
N THR A 196 20.44 4.02 10.37
CA THR A 196 21.51 4.00 11.37
C THR A 196 22.90 4.07 10.72
N ASP A 197 23.87 4.70 11.38
CA ASP A 197 25.25 4.85 10.87
C ASP A 197 25.98 3.52 10.60
N GLU A 198 25.53 2.42 11.22
CA GLU A 198 26.11 1.08 11.06
C GLU A 198 25.41 0.26 9.96
N ALA A 199 24.30 0.74 9.42
CA ALA A 199 23.53 0.02 8.42
C ALA A 199 24.09 0.18 7.00
N SER A 200 24.10 -0.92 6.26
CA SER A 200 24.38 -0.90 4.83
C SER A 200 23.11 -0.58 4.04
N ALA A 201 23.26 0.18 2.96
CA ALA A 201 22.20 0.39 1.97
C ALA A 201 21.88 -0.95 1.27
N GLY A 202 20.89 -1.68 1.80
CA GLY A 202 20.70 -3.10 1.47
C GLY A 202 20.24 -3.33 0.02
N ASN A 203 19.22 -2.58 -0.41
CA ASN A 203 18.73 -2.50 -1.79
C ASN A 203 17.96 -1.17 -1.94
N GLU A 204 18.61 -0.06 -2.29
CA GLU A 204 17.93 1.25 -2.46
C GLU A 204 17.15 1.39 -3.79
N VAL A 205 17.27 0.42 -4.70
CA VAL A 205 16.57 0.43 -5.99
C VAL A 205 15.19 -0.19 -5.79
N ASN A 206 14.10 0.53 -6.13
CA ASN A 206 12.77 -0.07 -6.04
C ASN A 206 12.66 -1.30 -6.97
N THR A 207 12.47 -2.47 -6.35
CA THR A 207 12.33 -3.79 -6.97
C THR A 207 10.87 -4.21 -7.18
N THR A 208 9.90 -3.34 -6.91
CA THR A 208 8.46 -3.64 -7.05
C THR A 208 8.15 -4.05 -8.49
N PRO A 209 7.43 -5.16 -8.73
CA PRO A 209 7.00 -5.55 -10.07
C PRO A 209 6.18 -4.46 -10.75
N ASP A 210 6.44 -4.19 -12.05
CA ASP A 210 5.76 -3.16 -12.84
C ASP A 210 4.22 -3.19 -12.75
N GLU A 211 3.64 -4.37 -12.54
CA GLU A 211 2.18 -4.58 -12.42
C GLU A 211 1.57 -4.15 -11.07
N LEU A 212 2.43 -3.88 -10.07
CA LEU A 212 2.09 -3.41 -8.73
C LEU A 212 2.52 -1.95 -8.48
N ILE A 213 3.39 -1.38 -9.33
CA ILE A 213 3.69 0.06 -9.33
C ILE A 213 2.38 0.81 -9.56
N GLY A 214 2.05 1.74 -8.64
CA GLY A 214 0.78 2.47 -8.67
C GLY A 214 -0.45 1.70 -8.17
N ARG A 215 -0.27 0.57 -7.45
CA ARG A 215 -1.36 -0.07 -6.66
C ARG A 215 -1.32 0.24 -5.16
N GLY A 216 -0.35 1.05 -4.75
CA GLY A 216 -0.04 1.28 -3.35
C GLY A 216 -0.48 2.63 -2.82
N GLN A 217 0.32 3.28 -1.97
CA GLN A 217 0.00 4.66 -1.58
C GLN A 217 0.10 5.57 -2.83
N PRO A 218 -1.00 6.25 -3.25
CA PRO A 218 -0.99 7.07 -4.46
C PRO A 218 -0.06 8.28 -4.31
N ASN A 219 0.73 8.58 -5.33
CA ASN A 219 1.57 9.78 -5.34
C ASN A 219 0.75 11.01 -5.75
N GLU A 220 0.41 11.90 -4.80
CA GLU A 220 -0.40 13.10 -5.08
C GLU A 220 0.22 14.05 -6.11
N GLU A 221 1.55 14.12 -6.21
CA GLU A 221 2.22 15.00 -7.19
C GLU A 221 2.11 14.48 -8.63
N GLU A 222 1.84 13.19 -8.81
CA GLU A 222 1.78 12.51 -10.12
C GLU A 222 0.37 12.07 -10.53
N MET A 223 -0.62 12.19 -9.64
CA MET A 223 -2.01 11.83 -9.95
C MET A 223 -2.64 12.72 -11.03
N SER A 224 -3.02 12.11 -12.15
CA SER A 224 -3.93 12.70 -13.15
C SER A 224 -5.22 11.90 -13.24
N GLY A 225 -6.37 12.57 -13.08
CA GLY A 225 -7.67 11.92 -13.14
C GLY A 225 -8.85 12.90 -13.09
N THR A 226 -10.06 12.36 -13.08
CA THR A 226 -11.31 13.12 -12.94
C THR A 226 -11.75 13.18 -11.49
N ILE A 227 -11.91 14.39 -10.95
CA ILE A 227 -12.47 14.59 -9.60
C ILE A 227 -13.97 14.23 -9.63
N MET A 228 -14.32 13.16 -8.93
CA MET A 228 -15.68 12.63 -8.76
C MET A 228 -16.41 13.29 -7.59
N PHE A 229 -15.65 13.74 -6.59
CA PHE A 229 -16.11 14.53 -5.44
C PHE A 229 -14.92 15.32 -4.87
N GLY A 230 -15.15 16.51 -4.32
CA GLY A 230 -14.11 17.40 -3.80
C GLY A 230 -14.68 18.76 -3.39
N GLN A 231 -13.83 19.73 -3.06
CA GLN A 231 -14.26 21.07 -2.57
C GLN A 231 -15.35 21.74 -3.43
N ASP A 232 -15.25 21.63 -4.76
CA ASP A 232 -16.19 22.26 -5.71
C ASP A 232 -17.63 21.70 -5.61
N PHE A 233 -17.81 20.52 -5.02
CA PHE A 233 -19.10 19.81 -4.90
C PHE A 233 -19.82 20.09 -3.56
N LEU A 234 -19.19 20.80 -2.62
CA LEU A 234 -19.72 21.06 -1.27
C LEU A 234 -20.87 22.08 -1.22
N SER A 235 -21.49 22.43 -2.36
CA SER A 235 -22.56 23.42 -2.42
C SER A 235 -23.93 22.87 -1.97
N GLY A 236 -24.04 22.50 -0.70
CA GLY A 236 -25.27 22.46 0.10
C GLY A 236 -26.29 21.35 -0.16
N ASP A 237 -26.41 20.84 -1.39
CA ASP A 237 -27.40 19.81 -1.76
C ASP A 237 -26.77 18.40 -1.92
N GLU A 238 -25.44 18.28 -1.86
CA GLU A 238 -24.69 17.05 -2.19
C GLU A 238 -24.08 16.32 -0.97
N VAL A 239 -24.20 16.90 0.23
CA VAL A 239 -23.76 16.30 1.50
C VAL A 239 -24.84 16.41 2.58
N TYR A 240 -24.97 15.37 3.39
CA TYR A 240 -25.78 15.30 4.61
C TYR A 240 -24.89 15.56 5.83
N THR A 241 -25.34 16.35 6.79
CA THR A 241 -24.51 16.80 7.93
C THR A 241 -24.98 16.20 9.25
N GLY A 242 -24.04 15.82 10.12
CA GLY A 242 -24.33 15.33 11.46
C GLY A 242 -24.69 13.84 11.53
N GLU A 243 -24.30 13.09 10.50
CA GLU A 243 -24.48 11.63 10.39
C GLU A 243 -23.21 11.02 9.79
N ARG A 244 -22.97 9.73 10.04
CA ARG A 244 -22.08 8.88 9.25
C ARG A 244 -22.69 7.50 9.02
N ILE A 245 -22.16 6.76 8.06
CA ILE A 245 -22.53 5.36 7.84
C ILE A 245 -21.56 4.46 8.62
N ASP A 246 -22.09 3.47 9.35
CA ASP A 246 -21.28 2.51 10.12
C ASP A 246 -20.90 1.25 9.32
N SER A 247 -20.28 0.28 10.00
CA SER A 247 -19.88 -1.01 9.41
C SER A 247 -21.04 -1.94 9.05
N GLU A 248 -22.25 -1.72 9.58
CA GLU A 248 -23.46 -2.49 9.24
C GLU A 248 -24.28 -1.80 8.13
N GLY A 249 -23.86 -0.60 7.70
CA GLY A 249 -24.54 0.20 6.68
C GLY A 249 -25.69 1.04 7.25
N GLU A 250 -25.77 1.22 8.56
CA GLU A 250 -26.76 2.08 9.20
C GLU A 250 -26.24 3.52 9.30
N PHE A 251 -27.15 4.49 9.15
CA PHE A 251 -26.85 5.90 9.41
C PHE A 251 -26.91 6.13 10.92
N VAL A 252 -25.82 6.62 11.49
CA VAL A 252 -25.68 6.95 12.92
C VAL A 252 -25.48 8.45 13.10
N GLU A 253 -26.13 9.04 14.10
CA GLU A 253 -25.97 10.47 14.44
C GLU A 253 -24.52 10.72 14.90
N ASP A 254 -23.79 11.57 14.18
CA ASP A 254 -22.40 11.92 14.46
C ASP A 254 -22.16 13.38 14.04
N PRO A 255 -22.28 14.35 14.98
CA PRO A 255 -22.41 15.79 14.67
C PRO A 255 -21.29 16.39 13.83
N ASP A 256 -20.10 15.82 13.94
CA ASP A 256 -18.85 16.33 13.37
C ASP A 256 -18.53 15.64 12.02
N TYR A 257 -19.46 14.83 11.49
CA TYR A 257 -19.34 14.13 10.21
C TYR A 257 -20.30 14.64 9.11
N TYR A 258 -19.87 14.43 7.87
CA TYR A 258 -20.63 14.63 6.64
C TYR A 258 -20.75 13.31 5.88
N VAL A 259 -21.88 13.04 5.24
CA VAL A 259 -22.07 11.93 4.30
C VAL A 259 -22.35 12.46 2.89
N THR A 260 -21.61 12.01 1.89
CA THR A 260 -21.89 12.39 0.48
C THR A 260 -23.23 11.82 -0.01
N GLY A 261 -23.77 12.41 -1.08
CA GLY A 261 -24.69 11.70 -1.98
C GLY A 261 -24.06 10.42 -2.55
N ALA A 262 -24.88 9.56 -3.16
CA ALA A 262 -24.41 8.33 -3.78
C ALA A 262 -23.62 8.66 -5.07
N LEU A 263 -22.30 8.53 -5.00
CA LEU A 263 -21.39 8.73 -6.13
C LEU A 263 -21.34 7.47 -6.99
N PRO A 264 -21.33 7.58 -8.33
CA PRO A 264 -21.16 6.42 -9.20
C PRO A 264 -19.76 5.82 -9.02
N TYR A 265 -19.68 4.49 -9.06
CA TYR A 265 -18.44 3.73 -8.87
C TYR A 265 -18.40 2.54 -9.85
N SER A 266 -17.20 2.16 -10.30
CA SER A 266 -16.96 0.95 -11.08
C SER A 266 -15.96 0.05 -10.37
N ALA A 267 -16.29 -1.22 -10.12
CA ALA A 267 -15.32 -2.17 -9.55
C ALA A 267 -14.10 -2.48 -10.46
N SER A 268 -14.05 -1.89 -11.67
CA SER A 268 -12.93 -1.98 -12.61
C SER A 268 -12.26 -0.62 -12.90
N GLY A 269 -12.60 0.42 -12.14
CA GLY A 269 -11.94 1.72 -12.20
C GLY A 269 -11.04 1.89 -10.97
N ASP A 270 -9.96 2.64 -11.14
CA ASP A 270 -9.03 2.93 -10.07
C ASP A 270 -9.38 4.32 -9.49
N TYR A 271 -9.72 4.35 -8.20
CA TYR A 271 -10.16 5.56 -7.52
C TYR A 271 -9.26 5.85 -6.34
N VAL A 272 -8.90 7.12 -6.12
CA VAL A 272 -8.13 7.56 -4.96
C VAL A 272 -8.97 8.43 -4.04
N ILE A 273 -8.85 8.21 -2.73
CA ILE A 273 -9.33 9.09 -1.66
C ILE A 273 -8.15 9.81 -1.00
N THR A 274 -8.25 11.13 -0.80
CA THR A 274 -7.13 11.98 -0.32
C THR A 274 -7.23 12.39 1.15
N ALA A 275 -8.33 12.12 1.85
CA ALA A 275 -8.50 12.46 3.27
C ALA A 275 -9.18 11.32 4.06
N PRO A 276 -8.93 11.18 5.38
CA PRO A 276 -9.47 10.07 6.16
C PRO A 276 -11.00 10.03 6.17
N ALA A 277 -11.59 8.86 5.91
CA ALA A 277 -13.03 8.68 5.79
C ALA A 277 -13.47 7.21 5.86
N PHE A 278 -14.77 7.00 6.06
CA PHE A 278 -15.46 5.73 5.83
C PHE A 278 -16.06 5.71 4.42
N VAL A 279 -15.79 4.69 3.61
CA VAL A 279 -16.40 4.51 2.28
C VAL A 279 -17.32 3.30 2.29
N SER A 280 -18.61 3.54 2.09
CA SER A 280 -19.66 2.52 2.06
C SER A 280 -20.03 2.16 0.62
N PHE A 281 -19.96 0.88 0.27
CA PHE A 281 -20.16 0.36 -1.08
C PHE A 281 -21.56 -0.24 -1.25
N TYR A 282 -22.18 0.01 -2.41
CA TYR A 282 -23.57 -0.36 -2.69
C TYR A 282 -23.77 -0.98 -4.06
N ASN A 283 -24.68 -1.95 -4.16
CA ASN A 283 -25.33 -2.33 -5.42
C ASN A 283 -26.73 -1.69 -5.48
N GLY A 284 -26.82 -0.51 -6.10
CA GLY A 284 -28.01 0.30 -6.25
C GLY A 284 -28.52 0.87 -4.92
N ARG A 285 -29.23 0.05 -4.13
CA ARG A 285 -29.69 0.39 -2.78
C ARG A 285 -29.40 -0.70 -1.75
N ASN A 286 -28.69 -1.75 -2.15
CA ASN A 286 -28.28 -2.82 -1.26
C ASN A 286 -26.87 -2.49 -0.79
N PHE A 287 -26.71 -2.30 0.51
CA PHE A 287 -25.40 -2.18 1.16
C PHE A 287 -24.57 -3.47 0.93
N ILE A 288 -23.26 -3.31 0.81
CA ILE A 288 -22.29 -4.41 0.68
C ILE A 288 -21.37 -4.40 1.91
N GLU A 289 -20.58 -3.34 2.06
CA GLU A 289 -19.62 -3.17 3.16
C GLU A 289 -19.24 -1.68 3.33
N THR A 290 -18.67 -1.34 4.49
CA THR A 290 -18.03 -0.03 4.75
C THR A 290 -16.57 -0.29 5.12
N ILE A 291 -15.66 0.47 4.52
CA ILE A 291 -14.21 0.38 4.74
C ILE A 291 -13.72 1.72 5.29
N GLU A 292 -12.93 1.68 6.36
CA GLU A 292 -12.32 2.85 6.99
C GLU A 292 -10.92 3.10 6.40
N PHE A 293 -10.65 4.34 6.01
CA PHE A 293 -9.36 4.81 5.50
C PHE A 293 -8.78 5.81 6.50
N THR A 294 -7.75 5.39 7.21
CA THR A 294 -6.98 6.23 8.16
C THR A 294 -5.69 6.74 7.55
N SER A 295 -4.97 5.87 6.83
CA SER A 295 -3.79 6.21 6.03
C SER A 295 -4.23 6.64 4.63
N VAL A 296 -3.92 7.88 4.25
CA VAL A 296 -4.28 8.49 2.96
C VAL A 296 -3.10 9.31 2.41
N PRO A 297 -3.04 9.58 1.09
CA PRO A 297 -3.95 9.14 0.03
C PRO A 297 -4.04 7.62 -0.09
N ALA A 298 -5.14 7.10 -0.63
CA ALA A 298 -5.37 5.65 -0.73
C ALA A 298 -6.21 5.26 -1.94
N TYR A 299 -5.91 4.11 -2.56
CA TYR A 299 -6.81 3.52 -3.55
C TYR A 299 -8.03 2.90 -2.88
N LEU A 300 -9.21 3.12 -3.45
CA LEU A 300 -10.41 2.38 -3.09
C LEU A 300 -10.30 0.95 -3.64
N PRO A 301 -10.59 -0.09 -2.83
CA PRO A 301 -10.50 -1.47 -3.28
C PRO A 301 -11.59 -1.81 -4.29
N GLN A 302 -11.36 -2.87 -5.07
CA GLN A 302 -12.30 -3.38 -6.08
C GLN A 302 -13.43 -4.20 -5.44
N VAL A 303 -14.50 -3.54 -4.99
CA VAL A 303 -15.65 -4.20 -4.35
C VAL A 303 -16.57 -4.79 -5.41
N ASN A 304 -16.43 -6.10 -5.63
CA ASN A 304 -17.13 -6.84 -6.67
C ASN A 304 -18.66 -6.70 -6.59
N GLY A 305 -19.24 -6.10 -7.64
CA GLY A 305 -20.68 -5.89 -7.75
C GLY A 305 -21.21 -4.61 -7.10
N ALA A 306 -20.36 -3.77 -6.52
CA ALA A 306 -20.70 -2.39 -6.20
C ALA A 306 -20.84 -1.56 -7.49
N ASN A 307 -21.70 -0.54 -7.45
CA ASN A 307 -21.88 0.45 -8.51
C ASN A 307 -22.15 1.88 -7.99
N TYR A 308 -22.23 2.05 -6.66
CA TYR A 308 -22.23 3.35 -5.99
C TYR A 308 -21.41 3.28 -4.71
N ILE A 309 -20.87 4.43 -4.30
CA ILE A 309 -20.29 4.65 -2.98
C ILE A 309 -20.93 5.86 -2.28
N ASN A 310 -20.94 5.84 -0.96
CA ASN A 310 -21.14 7.02 -0.11
C ASN A 310 -19.92 7.16 0.79
N ILE A 311 -19.46 8.38 1.04
CA ILE A 311 -18.29 8.65 1.89
C ILE A 311 -18.76 9.40 3.12
N SER A 312 -18.37 8.92 4.30
CA SER A 312 -18.59 9.61 5.57
C SER A 312 -17.25 10.13 6.11
N PHE A 313 -17.12 11.44 6.26
CA PHE A 313 -15.85 12.10 6.60
C PHE A 313 -16.03 13.20 7.66
N HIS A 314 -14.97 13.45 8.44
CA HIS A 314 -14.96 14.43 9.52
C HIS A 314 -14.94 15.88 8.98
N ASP A 315 -15.45 16.86 9.74
CA ASP A 315 -15.55 18.25 9.33
C ASP A 315 -14.19 18.93 9.05
N ASP A 316 -13.17 18.58 9.83
CA ASP A 316 -11.77 18.96 9.58
C ASP A 316 -11.29 18.59 8.16
N ASN A 317 -11.73 17.44 7.62
CA ASN A 317 -11.31 16.93 6.30
C ASN A 317 -12.08 17.55 5.13
N LEU A 318 -13.00 18.50 5.39
CA LEU A 318 -13.91 19.07 4.39
C LEU A 318 -13.19 19.75 3.23
N LEU A 319 -12.00 20.33 3.44
CA LEU A 319 -11.23 20.98 2.38
C LEU A 319 -10.26 20.03 1.66
N ASP A 320 -9.89 18.92 2.30
CA ASP A 320 -8.82 18.05 1.83
C ASP A 320 -9.35 16.78 1.16
N LEU A 321 -10.60 16.40 1.45
CA LEU A 321 -11.25 15.24 0.83
C LEU A 321 -11.56 15.47 -0.65
N ASN A 322 -10.92 14.66 -1.48
CA ASN A 322 -11.24 14.46 -2.89
C ASN A 322 -11.39 12.96 -3.17
N ILE A 323 -12.20 12.64 -4.18
CA ILE A 323 -12.27 11.33 -4.82
C ILE A 323 -11.88 11.53 -6.28
N ILE A 324 -10.85 10.83 -6.72
CA ILE A 324 -10.27 11.00 -8.06
C ILE A 324 -10.36 9.66 -8.79
N GLU A 325 -11.07 9.61 -9.92
CA GLU A 325 -11.02 8.49 -10.87
C GLU A 325 -9.78 8.66 -11.76
N ILE A 326 -8.84 7.73 -11.69
CA ILE A 326 -7.56 7.77 -12.43
C ILE A 326 -7.77 7.27 -13.87
N GLU A 327 -7.04 7.84 -14.84
CA GLU A 327 -7.11 7.51 -16.28
C GLU A 327 -5.99 6.59 -16.80
#